data_AF-A0A1S2K064-F1
#
_entry.id   AF-A0A1S2K064-F1
#
_cell.length_a   1.000
_cell.length_b   1.000
_cell.length_c   1.000
_cell.angle_alpha   90.00
_cell.angle_beta   90.00
_cell.angle_gamma   90.00
#
_symmetry.space_group_name_H-M   'P 1'
#
loop_
_entity.id
_entity.type
_entity.pdbx_description
1 polymer ?
#
loop_
_entity_poly.entity_id
_entity_poly.type
_entity_poly.pdbx_seq_one_letter_code
_entity_poly.pdbx_strand_id
1 'polypeptide(L)'
;MEERTPAELALSRSYATADGLRFDVMRMSVEHHPDRGATLTYWLTVGRQDRPDESWVVALPWQDKSWVDVLTSPAPPPDRLAQLVHLVHAHLEEWWDTKGHNRQSAKMGRRLT
;
A
#
# COMPACT_ATOMS: atom_id res chain seq x y z
N MET A 1 18.78 10.81 7.69
CA MET A 1 17.49 10.59 7.04
C MET A 1 17.76 9.63 5.92
N GLU A 2 17.22 8.42 5.95
CA GLU A 2 17.26 7.56 4.76
C GLU A 2 16.47 8.29 3.67
N GLU A 3 17.11 8.53 2.54
CA GLU A 3 16.49 9.19 1.39
C GLU A 3 15.43 8.24 0.84
N ARG A 4 14.15 8.54 1.11
CA ARG A 4 13.04 7.75 0.58
C ARG A 4 13.06 7.80 -0.93
N THR A 5 12.84 6.65 -1.56
CA THR A 5 12.79 6.59 -3.03
C THR A 5 11.56 7.35 -3.55
N PRO A 6 11.56 7.81 -4.82
CA PRO A 6 10.36 8.40 -5.42
C PRO A 6 9.13 7.49 -5.35
N ALA A 7 9.33 6.17 -5.40
CA ALA A 7 8.26 5.19 -5.23
C ALA A 7 7.67 5.24 -3.81
N GLU A 8 8.51 5.23 -2.78
CA GLU A 8 8.05 5.36 -1.39
C GLU A 8 7.33 6.69 -1.15
N LEU A 9 7.81 7.78 -1.73
CA LEU A 9 7.17 9.10 -1.63
C LEU A 9 5.81 9.14 -2.34
N ALA A 10 5.66 8.47 -3.48
CA ALA A 10 4.40 8.41 -4.19
C ALA A 10 3.38 7.51 -3.47
N LEU A 11 3.82 6.33 -3.00
CA LEU A 11 2.99 5.35 -2.31
C LEU A 11 2.59 5.77 -0.89
N SER A 12 3.33 6.70 -0.27
CA SER A 12 2.99 7.25 1.05
C SER A 12 1.91 8.34 1.01
N ARG A 13 1.34 8.64 -0.16
CA ARG A 13 0.27 9.63 -0.29
C ARG A 13 -1.10 9.01 -0.01
N SER A 14 -1.92 9.76 0.71
CA SER A 14 -3.33 9.43 0.88
C SER A 14 -4.10 9.55 -0.44
N TYR A 15 -5.14 8.75 -0.60
CA TYR A 15 -6.04 8.79 -1.76
C TYR A 15 -7.48 8.46 -1.36
N ALA A 16 -8.41 8.77 -2.25
CA ALA A 16 -9.83 8.44 -2.09
C ALA A 16 -10.32 7.68 -3.32
N THR A 17 -11.21 6.72 -3.10
CA THR A 17 -11.88 5.95 -4.15
C THR A 17 -13.15 6.66 -4.61
N ALA A 18 -13.69 6.25 -5.77
CA ALA A 18 -14.94 6.80 -6.28
C ALA A 18 -16.14 6.53 -5.35
N ASP A 19 -16.08 5.45 -4.55
CA ASP A 19 -17.13 5.05 -3.62
C ASP A 19 -17.08 5.82 -2.28
N GLY A 20 -16.23 6.83 -2.17
CA GLY A 20 -16.09 7.67 -0.99
C GLY A 20 -15.28 7.04 0.15
N LEU A 21 -14.51 5.98 -0.14
CA LEU A 21 -13.55 5.42 0.80
C LEU A 21 -12.26 6.25 0.75
N ARG A 22 -11.78 6.70 1.91
CA ARG A 22 -10.53 7.45 2.02
C ARG A 22 -9.48 6.58 2.69
N PHE A 23 -8.34 6.40 2.04
CA PHE A 23 -7.15 5.75 2.60
C PHE A 23 -6.14 6.82 2.97
N ASP A 24 -6.07 7.14 4.26
CA ASP A 24 -5.07 8.07 4.78
C ASP A 24 -3.81 7.32 5.21
N VAL A 25 -2.75 7.43 4.40
CA VAL A 25 -1.48 6.74 4.65
C VAL A 25 -0.67 7.56 5.66
N MET A 26 -0.56 7.05 6.90
CA MET A 26 0.20 7.69 7.98
C MET A 26 1.70 7.42 7.86
N ARG A 27 2.03 6.18 7.52
CA ARG A 27 3.40 5.71 7.34
C ARG A 27 3.38 4.54 6.36
N MET A 28 4.46 4.41 5.63
CA MET A 28 4.74 3.26 4.80
C MET A 28 6.20 2.86 4.97
N SER A 29 6.47 1.55 4.93
CA SER A 29 7.82 1.00 4.88
C SER A 29 7.90 -0.10 3.84
N VAL A 30 9.03 -0.18 3.16
CA VAL A 30 9.35 -1.24 2.19
C VAL A 30 10.42 -2.13 2.79
N GLU A 31 10.14 -3.41 2.91
CA GLU A 31 11.14 -4.43 3.24
C GLU A 31 11.48 -5.20 1.97
N HIS A 32 12.71 -5.04 1.46
CA HIS A 32 13.18 -5.81 0.31
C HIS A 32 13.72 -7.16 0.76
N HIS A 33 13.24 -8.22 0.10
CA HIS A 33 13.66 -9.59 0.40
C HIS A 33 14.80 -10.04 -0.53
N PRO A 34 15.67 -10.97 -0.07
CA PRO A 34 16.78 -11.49 -0.89
C PRO A 34 16.34 -12.17 -2.19
N ASP A 35 15.10 -12.65 -2.24
CA ASP A 35 14.50 -13.32 -3.41
C ASP A 35 13.99 -12.35 -4.48
N ARG A 36 14.25 -11.04 -4.30
CA ARG A 36 13.73 -9.91 -5.09
C ARG A 36 12.24 -9.66 -4.91
N GLY A 37 11.62 -10.22 -3.87
CA GLY A 37 10.32 -9.76 -3.40
C GLY A 37 10.45 -8.48 -2.57
N ALA A 38 9.32 -7.86 -2.27
CA ALA A 38 9.22 -6.80 -1.27
C ALA A 38 7.98 -6.99 -0.41
N THR A 39 8.00 -6.54 0.84
CA THR A 39 6.79 -6.37 1.64
C THR A 39 6.54 -4.89 1.84
N LEU A 40 5.41 -4.40 1.36
CA LEU A 40 4.95 -3.03 1.61
C LEU A 40 4.10 -3.04 2.86
N THR A 41 4.59 -2.44 3.95
CA THR A 41 3.81 -2.30 5.18
C THR A 41 3.23 -0.90 5.27
N TYR A 42 1.91 -0.82 5.38
CA TYR A 42 1.18 0.44 5.48
C TYR A 42 0.55 0.60 6.85
N TRP A 43 0.68 1.78 7.42
CA TRP A 43 -0.13 2.26 8.54
C TRP A 43 -1.13 3.24 7.94
N LEU A 44 -2.39 2.84 7.93
CA LEU A 44 -3.43 3.56 7.21
C LEU A 44 -4.66 3.77 8.09
N THR A 45 -5.30 4.92 7.93
CA THR A 45 -6.63 5.20 8.49
C THR A 45 -7.62 5.15 7.33
N VAL A 46 -8.62 4.29 7.43
CA VAL A 46 -9.66 4.15 6.41
C VAL A 46 -10.93 4.82 6.89
N GLY A 47 -11.32 5.90 6.21
CA GLY A 47 -12.55 6.63 6.48
C GLY A 47 -13.64 6.35 5.45
N ARG A 48 -14.90 6.34 5.89
CA ARG A 48 -16.09 6.22 5.03
C ARG A 48 -17.18 7.17 5.52
N GLN A 49 -17.98 7.70 4.58
CA GLN A 49 -18.92 8.81 4.81
C GLN A 49 -19.98 8.60 5.93
N ASP A 50 -20.14 7.41 6.49
CA ASP A 50 -21.12 7.12 7.55
C ASP A 50 -20.60 6.11 8.60
N ARG A 51 -19.27 5.97 8.71
CA ARG A 51 -18.62 5.03 9.65
C ARG A 51 -17.47 5.74 10.36
N PRO A 52 -17.20 5.38 11.63
CA PRO A 52 -15.98 5.84 12.28
C PRO A 52 -14.77 5.33 11.49
N ASP A 53 -13.76 6.18 11.39
CA ASP A 53 -12.49 5.85 10.76
C ASP A 53 -11.87 4.62 11.44
N GLU A 54 -11.30 3.72 10.64
CA GLU A 54 -10.62 2.53 11.14
C GLU A 54 -9.12 2.62 10.88
N SER A 55 -8.32 2.50 11.93
CA SER A 55 -6.86 2.44 11.82
C SER A 55 -6.39 1.01 11.60
N TRP A 56 -5.47 0.80 10.67
CA TRP A 56 -4.96 -0.51 10.29
C TRP A 56 -3.46 -0.50 10.01
N VAL A 57 -2.82 -1.63 10.28
CA VAL A 57 -1.50 -1.99 9.72
C VAL A 57 -1.71 -3.09 8.71
N VAL A 58 -1.26 -2.90 7.48
CA VAL A 58 -1.42 -3.86 6.39
C VAL A 58 -0.07 -4.22 5.83
N ALA A 59 0.27 -5.51 5.83
CA ALA A 59 1.45 -6.05 5.17
C ALA A 59 1.04 -6.62 3.81
N LEU A 60 1.43 -5.94 2.74
CA LEU A 60 1.21 -6.34 1.35
C LEU A 60 2.47 -7.02 0.80
N PRO A 61 2.48 -8.36 0.68
CA PRO A 61 3.57 -9.06 0.02
C PRO A 61 3.54 -8.79 -1.48
N TRP A 62 4.65 -8.32 -2.02
CA TRP A 62 4.87 -8.01 -3.41
C TRP A 62 5.89 -8.97 -4.01
N GLN A 63 5.41 -9.97 -4.75
CA GLN A 63 6.27 -10.99 -5.35
C GLN A 63 6.59 -10.72 -6.84
N ASP A 64 5.94 -9.72 -7.44
CA ASP A 64 6.19 -9.37 -8.83
C ASP A 64 7.51 -8.60 -8.97
N LYS A 65 8.50 -9.31 -9.49
CA LYS A 65 9.88 -8.83 -9.68
C LYS A 65 9.99 -7.75 -10.75
N SER A 66 8.94 -7.56 -11.56
CA SER A 66 8.86 -6.58 -12.66
C SER A 66 8.81 -5.12 -12.19
N TRP A 67 8.68 -4.91 -10.88
CA TRP A 67 8.57 -3.59 -10.23
C TRP A 67 9.73 -3.26 -9.30
N VAL A 68 10.69 -4.17 -9.13
CA VAL A 68 11.85 -3.97 -8.24
C VAL A 68 12.70 -2.78 -8.69
N ASP A 69 12.86 -2.61 -10.00
CA ASP A 69 13.54 -1.47 -10.61
C ASP A 69 12.84 -0.15 -10.26
N VAL A 70 11.50 -0.12 -10.29
CA VAL A 70 10.72 1.08 -9.96
C VAL A 70 10.79 1.42 -8.48
N LEU A 71 10.74 0.40 -7.59
CA LEU A 71 10.78 0.58 -6.14
C LEU A 71 12.15 1.09 -5.65
N THR A 72 13.24 0.67 -6.29
CA THR A 72 14.61 0.97 -5.86
C THR A 72 15.28 2.10 -6.63
N SER A 73 14.73 2.51 -7.78
CA SER A 73 15.34 3.55 -8.62
C SER A 73 15.20 4.94 -7.97
N PRO A 74 16.26 5.76 -7.97
CA PRO A 74 16.19 7.16 -7.56
C PRO A 74 15.46 8.05 -8.59
N ALA A 75 15.22 7.56 -9.81
CA ALA A 75 14.53 8.27 -10.88
C ALA A 75 13.74 7.27 -11.77
N PRO A 76 12.67 6.65 -11.25
CA PRO A 76 11.87 5.71 -12.03
C PRO A 76 11.12 6.43 -13.16
N PRO A 77 10.84 5.76 -14.30
CA PRO A 77 10.01 6.33 -15.34
C PRO A 77 8.65 6.76 -14.78
N PRO A 78 8.18 8.00 -15.02
CA PRO A 78 6.95 8.53 -14.42
C PRO A 78 5.71 7.66 -14.68
N ASP A 79 5.57 7.14 -15.90
CA ASP A 79 4.44 6.28 -16.27
C ASP A 79 4.45 4.95 -15.51
N ARG A 80 5.64 4.36 -15.31
CA ARG A 80 5.81 3.12 -14.53
C ARG A 80 5.53 3.38 -13.05
N LEU A 81 5.98 4.52 -12.51
CA LEU A 81 5.66 4.92 -11.15
C LEU A 81 4.14 5.09 -10.95
N ALA A 82 3.45 5.75 -11.88
CA ALA A 82 2.00 5.90 -11.81
C ALA A 82 1.27 4.55 -11.88
N GLN A 83 1.72 3.63 -12.73
CA GLN A 83 1.18 2.27 -12.80
C GLN A 83 1.38 1.50 -11.49
N LEU A 84 2.57 1.58 -10.89
CA LEU A 84 2.84 0.94 -9.59
C LEU A 84 1.89 1.47 -8.52
N VAL A 85 1.71 2.79 -8.44
CA VAL A 85 0.79 3.42 -7.49
C VAL A 85 -0.63 2.89 -7.70
N HIS A 86 -1.11 2.86 -8.94
CA HIS A 86 -2.45 2.36 -9.26
C HIS A 86 -2.63 0.88 -8.86
N LEU A 87 -1.64 0.02 -9.15
CA LEU A 87 -1.68 -1.38 -8.77
C LEU A 87 -1.72 -1.57 -7.26
N VAL A 88 -0.89 -0.82 -6.52
CA VAL A 88 -0.87 -0.92 -5.05
C VAL A 88 -2.18 -0.41 -4.45
N HIS A 89 -2.77 0.66 -4.99
CA HIS A 89 -4.09 1.14 -4.56
C HIS A 89 -5.15 0.06 -4.79
N ALA A 90 -5.19 -0.54 -5.98
CA ALA A 90 -6.12 -1.63 -6.29
C ALA A 90 -5.96 -2.81 -5.31
N HIS A 91 -4.74 -3.19 -4.94
CA HIS A 91 -4.51 -4.25 -3.96
C HIS A 91 -4.95 -3.87 -2.53
N LEU A 92 -4.80 -2.61 -2.12
CA LEU A 92 -5.29 -2.12 -0.84
C LEU A 92 -6.83 -2.09 -0.80
N GLU A 93 -7.46 -1.66 -1.88
CA GLU A 93 -8.91 -1.68 -2.06
C GLU A 93 -9.46 -3.12 -2.01
N GLU A 94 -8.87 -4.03 -2.79
CA GLU A 94 -9.24 -5.45 -2.77
C GLU A 94 -9.05 -6.08 -1.39
N TRP A 95 -7.94 -5.77 -0.71
CA TRP A 95 -7.72 -6.21 0.67
C TRP A 95 -8.83 -5.69 1.59
N TRP A 96 -9.18 -4.41 1.51
CA TRP A 96 -10.19 -3.80 2.36
C TRP A 96 -11.56 -4.46 2.19
N ASP A 97 -11.94 -4.77 0.95
CA ASP A 97 -13.21 -5.42 0.65
C ASP A 97 -13.23 -6.87 1.13
N THR A 98 -12.09 -7.56 1.03
CA THR A 98 -12.02 -9.00 1.30
C THR A 98 -11.60 -9.36 2.72
N LYS A 99 -11.08 -8.42 3.53
CA LYS A 99 -10.55 -8.67 4.88
C LYS A 99 -11.52 -9.39 5.83
N GLY A 100 -12.83 -9.23 5.63
CA GLY A 100 -13.87 -9.81 6.49
C GLY A 100 -14.24 -11.25 6.17
N HIS A 101 -13.90 -11.76 4.98
CA HIS A 101 -14.33 -13.08 4.51
C HIS A 101 -13.24 -13.91 3.81
N ASN A 102 -12.07 -13.33 3.52
CA ASN A 102 -10.91 -14.03 3.00
C ASN A 102 -9.85 -14.20 4.11
N ARG A 103 -9.49 -15.45 4.43
CA ARG A 103 -8.51 -15.77 5.47
C ARG A 103 -7.11 -15.22 5.19
N GLN A 104 -6.69 -15.13 3.92
CA GLN A 104 -5.39 -14.54 3.57
C GLN A 104 -5.42 -13.02 3.78
N SER A 105 -6.43 -12.33 3.27
CA SER A 105 -6.61 -10.88 3.47
C SER A 105 -6.72 -10.52 4.96
N ALA A 106 -7.44 -11.33 5.74
CA ALA A 106 -7.56 -11.16 7.19
C ALA A 106 -6.21 -11.25 7.92
N LYS A 107 -5.26 -12.06 7.42
CA LYS A 107 -3.91 -12.19 8.00
C LYS A 107 -2.99 -11.03 7.61
N MET A 108 -3.25 -10.39 6.48
CA MET A 108 -2.44 -9.26 5.99
C MET A 108 -2.67 -7.99 6.80
N GLY A 109 -3.86 -7.83 7.38
CA GLY A 109 -4.24 -6.63 8.11
C GLY A 109 -4.45 -6.84 9.59
N ARG A 110 -3.97 -5.91 10.42
CA ARG A 110 -4.27 -5.82 11.84
C ARG A 110 -4.91 -4.47 12.15
N ARG A 111 -6.08 -4.48 12.78
CA ARG A 111 -6.73 -3.25 13.26
C ARG A 111 -5.93 -2.68 14.43
N LEU A 112 -5.67 -1.38 14.38
CA LEU A 112 -5.15 -0.60 15.50
C LEU A 112 -6.37 -0.06 16.26
N THR A 113 -6.47 -0.45 17.53
CA THR A 113 -7.48 0.05 18.49
C THR A 113 -7.15 1.45 18.95
#